data_AF-A0A2G5VHX9-F1
#
_entry.id   AF-A0A2G5VHX9-F1
#
_cell.length_a   1.000
_cell.length_b   1.000
_cell.length_c   1.000
_cell.angle_alpha   90.00
_cell.angle_beta   90.00
_cell.angle_gamma   90.00
#
_symmetry.space_group_name_H-M   'P 1'
#
loop_
_entity.id
_entity.type
_entity.pdbx_description
1 polymer ?
#
loop_
_entity_poly.entity_id
_entity_poly.type
_entity_poly.pdbx_seq_one_letter_code
_entity_poly.pdbx_strand_id
1 'polypeptide(L)'
;MDSQRLLFCDTKTVLSYMEPNFRFNLALKIPSIRKASKAAPLHIDRLVFYDNSFILNETEYKMTVYRQCQAKTKPPKSLFGANGEAHAQNRSFGEVTESSGEVDYDFDEYGFKIRPEESIQPGDIQLIESASVRWRRGSKVDNLTYECPEKNSLPCNHFIRLYVSGSMSQFPYTNMKMYYLMKRLLTIFFGNRNGEWTVKNMNLESSALLRWPANGYKPTVQCLNIGVCSQLKLNGVQSIIGSGVSLATLKTSSTVLCRISDHPVLRNAEHLIVCCFPLPASLSNLFSIQVRKVSITFPFYSLSDEQLIDMWMEKTRPTGVRYSILAGSKINLARISHPEVIQRSTDCIKLAMGDEAVVVVQYTEAHSKTWLTIETVPKRK
;
A
#
# COMPACT_ATOMS: atom_id res chain seq x y z
N MET A 1 18.84 36.81 -30.87
CA MET A 1 18.43 36.67 -29.45
C MET A 1 19.26 35.56 -28.86
N ASP A 2 20.33 35.93 -28.17
CA ASP A 2 21.16 34.97 -27.45
C ASP A 2 20.36 34.42 -26.27
N SER A 3 20.00 33.15 -26.36
CA SER A 3 19.35 32.42 -25.28
C SER A 3 20.33 32.35 -24.12
N GLN A 4 20.13 33.20 -23.11
CA GLN A 4 20.91 33.18 -21.88
C GLN A 4 20.76 31.79 -21.24
N ARG A 5 21.80 30.96 -21.40
CA ARG A 5 21.81 29.60 -20.89
C ARG A 5 21.74 29.68 -19.36
N LEU A 6 20.63 29.19 -18.79
CA LEU A 6 20.50 29.01 -17.35
C LEU A 6 21.70 28.21 -16.84
N LEU A 7 22.40 28.71 -15.83
CA LEU A 7 23.48 27.97 -15.20
C LEU A 7 22.88 26.76 -14.48
N PHE A 8 23.71 25.72 -14.28
CA PHE A 8 23.25 24.46 -13.68
C PHE A 8 22.69 24.65 -12.25
N CYS A 9 23.30 25.56 -11.48
CA CYS A 9 22.83 25.92 -10.14
C CYS A 9 21.43 26.54 -10.18
N ASP A 10 21.17 27.47 -11.10
CA ASP A 10 19.87 28.14 -11.25
C ASP A 10 18.79 27.13 -11.65
N THR A 11 19.13 26.20 -12.55
CA THR A 11 18.22 25.15 -12.99
C THR A 11 17.84 24.21 -11.83
N LYS A 12 18.81 23.82 -10.99
CA LYS A 12 18.56 22.98 -9.80
C LYS A 12 17.61 23.70 -8.83
N THR A 13 17.86 24.97 -8.54
CA THR A 13 17.04 25.78 -7.63
C THR A 13 15.61 25.92 -8.15
N VAL A 14 15.43 26.27 -9.42
CA VAL A 14 14.08 26.36 -10.01
C VAL A 14 13.35 25.02 -9.92
N LEU A 15 14.03 23.92 -10.24
CA LEU A 15 13.45 22.57 -10.20
C LEU A 15 13.05 22.10 -8.79
N SER A 16 13.65 22.62 -7.72
CA SER A 16 13.24 22.29 -6.35
C SER A 16 11.93 22.96 -5.93
N TYR A 17 11.54 24.06 -6.57
CA TYR A 17 10.27 24.74 -6.32
C TYR A 17 9.15 24.30 -7.27
N MET A 18 9.45 23.49 -8.29
CA MET A 18 8.45 22.96 -9.21
C MET A 18 7.65 21.80 -8.59
N GLU A 19 6.36 21.76 -8.89
CA GLU A 19 5.52 20.62 -8.53
C GLU A 19 6.07 19.32 -9.16
N PRO A 20 6.10 18.20 -8.41
CA PRO A 20 6.68 16.93 -8.85
C PRO A 20 6.19 16.40 -10.22
N ASN A 21 4.88 16.34 -10.46
CA ASN A 21 4.33 15.84 -11.72
C ASN A 21 4.75 16.72 -12.90
N PHE A 22 4.73 18.04 -12.73
CA PHE A 22 5.20 18.97 -13.76
C PHE A 22 6.68 18.71 -14.11
N ARG A 23 7.52 18.56 -13.09
CA ARG A 23 8.95 18.24 -13.27
C ARG A 23 9.17 16.90 -13.96
N PHE A 24 8.36 15.90 -13.67
CA PHE A 24 8.44 14.60 -14.33
C PHE A 24 7.97 14.65 -15.79
N ASN A 25 6.90 15.40 -16.09
CA ASN A 25 6.45 15.64 -17.44
C ASN A 25 7.55 16.34 -18.28
N LEU A 26 8.22 17.35 -17.71
CA LEU A 26 9.39 17.97 -18.33
C LEU A 26 10.51 16.95 -18.58
N ALA A 27 10.83 16.09 -17.61
CA ALA A 27 11.85 15.06 -17.76
C ALA A 27 11.50 13.99 -18.80
N LEU A 28 10.22 13.73 -19.05
CA LEU A 28 9.76 12.84 -20.11
C LEU A 28 9.97 13.48 -21.49
N LYS A 29 9.58 14.75 -21.66
CA LYS A 29 9.66 15.48 -22.93
C LYS A 29 11.05 16.00 -23.28
N ILE A 30 11.85 16.35 -22.28
CA ILE A 30 13.16 16.99 -22.44
C ILE A 30 14.23 16.15 -21.72
N PRO A 31 14.85 15.16 -22.38
CA PRO A 31 15.80 14.26 -21.71
C PRO A 31 17.02 14.95 -21.08
N SER A 32 17.46 16.08 -21.63
CA SER A 32 18.61 16.84 -21.12
C SER A 32 18.40 17.40 -19.71
N ILE A 33 17.14 17.66 -19.28
CA ILE A 33 16.84 18.18 -17.94
C ILE A 33 16.93 17.11 -16.85
N ARG A 34 16.96 15.82 -17.22
CA ARG A 34 16.90 14.69 -16.27
C ARG A 34 18.01 14.75 -15.24
N LYS A 35 19.23 15.14 -15.62
CA LYS A 35 20.37 15.19 -14.70
C LYS A 35 20.16 16.24 -13.60
N ALA A 36 19.77 17.46 -13.96
CA ALA A 36 19.43 18.52 -13.00
C ALA A 36 18.21 18.12 -12.15
N SER A 37 17.20 17.53 -12.79
CA SER A 37 15.99 17.02 -12.13
C SER A 37 16.23 15.80 -11.23
N LYS A 38 17.35 15.10 -11.32
CA LYS A 38 17.69 14.03 -10.37
C LYS A 38 18.54 14.52 -9.20
N ALA A 39 19.22 15.66 -9.38
CA ALA A 39 20.05 16.31 -8.37
C ALA A 39 19.30 17.28 -7.45
N ALA A 40 18.22 17.91 -7.92
CA ALA A 40 17.44 18.79 -7.06
C ALA A 40 16.59 18.00 -6.04
N PRO A 41 16.39 18.51 -4.82
CA PRO A 41 15.48 17.93 -3.84
C PRO A 41 14.08 17.67 -4.42
N LEU A 42 13.37 16.69 -3.86
CA LEU A 42 12.02 16.33 -4.29
C LEU A 42 11.14 15.98 -3.08
N HIS A 43 10.00 16.64 -2.97
CA HIS A 43 9.02 16.40 -1.92
C HIS A 43 7.73 15.87 -2.54
N ILE A 44 7.26 14.72 -2.07
CA ILE A 44 6.02 14.07 -2.53
C ILE A 44 5.09 13.93 -1.34
N ASP A 45 3.86 14.42 -1.46
CA ASP A 45 2.87 14.32 -0.38
C ASP A 45 2.22 12.94 -0.32
N ARG A 46 1.97 12.33 -1.47
CA ARG A 46 1.30 11.04 -1.58
C ARG A 46 1.89 10.20 -2.71
N LEU A 47 2.29 8.98 -2.38
CA LEU A 47 2.77 8.00 -3.35
C LEU A 47 2.08 6.66 -3.10
N VAL A 48 1.25 6.22 -4.05
CA VAL A 48 0.50 4.96 -3.95
C VAL A 48 0.86 4.06 -5.11
N PHE A 49 1.12 2.79 -4.84
CA PHE A 49 1.43 1.80 -5.86
C PHE A 49 0.37 0.72 -5.96
N TYR A 50 0.03 0.40 -7.21
CA TYR A 50 -0.74 -0.76 -7.65
C TYR A 50 0.10 -1.53 -8.67
N ASP A 51 -0.38 -2.69 -9.13
CA ASP A 51 0.37 -3.52 -10.07
C ASP A 51 0.48 -2.89 -11.47
N ASN A 52 -0.56 -2.19 -11.93
CA ASN A 52 -0.62 -1.55 -13.25
C ASN A 52 -0.73 -0.01 -13.20
N SER A 53 -0.78 0.58 -12.00
CA SER A 53 -0.84 2.03 -11.84
C SER A 53 -0.07 2.51 -10.62
N PHE A 54 0.21 3.80 -10.58
CA PHE A 54 0.65 4.48 -9.37
C PHE A 54 0.07 5.89 -9.32
N ILE A 55 -0.04 6.43 -8.12
CA ILE A 55 -0.51 7.80 -7.88
C ILE A 55 0.62 8.60 -7.27
N LEU A 56 0.92 9.73 -7.89
CA LEU A 56 1.88 10.71 -7.40
C LEU A 56 1.15 12.02 -7.09
N ASN A 57 1.10 12.36 -5.81
CA ASN A 57 0.24 13.40 -5.24
C ASN A 57 -1.24 13.11 -5.61
N GLU A 58 -1.78 13.86 -6.55
CA GLU A 58 -3.15 13.76 -7.04
C GLU A 58 -3.23 13.16 -8.45
N THR A 59 -2.09 12.92 -9.11
CA THR A 59 -2.03 12.41 -10.48
C THR A 59 -1.88 10.90 -10.50
N GLU A 60 -2.88 10.20 -11.04
CA GLU A 60 -2.78 8.78 -11.36
C GLU A 60 -2.11 8.56 -12.72
N TYR A 61 -1.15 7.64 -12.75
CA TYR A 61 -0.53 7.08 -13.95
C TYR A 61 -0.99 5.63 -14.06
N LYS A 62 -1.99 5.37 -14.91
CA LYS A 62 -2.59 4.04 -15.08
C LYS A 62 -2.22 3.47 -16.44
N MET A 63 -1.73 2.24 -16.46
CA MET A 63 -1.46 1.51 -17.69
C MET A 63 -2.42 0.35 -17.88
N THR A 64 -2.85 0.14 -19.12
CA THR A 64 -3.65 -0.99 -19.54
C THR A 64 -3.14 -1.53 -20.87
N VAL A 65 -3.43 -2.80 -21.16
CA VAL A 65 -3.23 -3.40 -22.48
C VAL A 65 -4.57 -3.41 -23.20
N TYR A 66 -4.65 -2.70 -24.31
CA TYR A 66 -5.82 -2.65 -25.19
C TYR A 66 -5.72 -3.72 -26.30
N ARG A 67 -6.71 -4.60 -26.35
CA ARG A 67 -6.87 -5.68 -27.32
C ARG A 67 -7.82 -5.23 -28.43
N GLN A 68 -7.28 -4.85 -29.59
CA GLN A 68 -8.09 -4.27 -30.66
C GLN A 68 -9.18 -5.24 -31.18
N CYS A 69 -8.92 -6.56 -31.17
CA CYS A 69 -9.89 -7.55 -31.62
C CYS A 69 -11.15 -7.62 -30.75
N GLN A 70 -11.02 -7.45 -29.44
CA GLN A 70 -12.17 -7.55 -28.52
C GLN A 70 -13.01 -6.28 -28.44
N ALA A 71 -12.40 -5.12 -28.69
CA ALA A 71 -13.14 -3.86 -28.75
C ALA A 71 -14.11 -3.80 -29.95
N LYS A 72 -13.88 -4.63 -30.99
CA LYS A 72 -14.69 -4.68 -32.21
C LYS A 72 -15.86 -5.67 -32.16
N THR A 73 -16.03 -6.45 -31.08
CA THR A 73 -16.98 -7.58 -31.05
C THR A 73 -18.32 -7.33 -30.36
N LYS A 74 -18.70 -6.07 -30.09
CA LYS A 74 -20.09 -5.72 -29.70
C LYS A 74 -20.63 -4.55 -30.52
N PRO A 75 -21.67 -4.72 -31.37
CA PRO A 75 -22.54 -3.60 -31.69
C PRO A 75 -23.35 -3.23 -30.44
N PRO A 76 -23.81 -1.96 -30.29
CA PRO A 76 -24.81 -1.62 -29.28
C PRO A 76 -26.01 -2.54 -29.49
N LYS A 77 -26.54 -3.15 -28.42
CA LYS A 77 -27.75 -3.97 -28.51
C LYS A 77 -28.86 -3.13 -29.13
N SER A 78 -29.18 -3.37 -30.40
CA SER A 78 -30.49 -3.03 -30.95
C SER A 78 -31.52 -3.80 -30.14
N LEU A 79 -32.29 -3.06 -29.37
CA LEU A 79 -33.36 -3.51 -28.50
C LEU A 79 -34.57 -3.93 -29.34
N PHE A 80 -34.44 -4.99 -30.15
CA PHE A 80 -35.59 -5.61 -30.80
C PHE A 80 -35.35 -7.12 -30.93
N GLY A 81 -35.85 -7.87 -29.94
CA GLY A 81 -36.33 -9.22 -30.18
C GLY A 81 -37.78 -9.12 -30.64
N ALA A 82 -38.06 -9.46 -31.89
CA ALA A 82 -39.38 -9.98 -32.21
C ALA A 82 -39.56 -11.25 -31.37
N ASN A 83 -40.63 -11.28 -30.58
CA ASN A 83 -41.01 -12.34 -29.62
C ASN A 83 -40.42 -12.11 -28.22
N GLY A 84 -41.10 -11.24 -27.46
CA GLY A 84 -40.73 -10.83 -26.11
C GLY A 84 -40.94 -11.91 -25.05
N GLU A 85 -39.96 -12.80 -24.90
CA GLU A 85 -39.87 -13.68 -23.73
C GLU A 85 -38.45 -13.64 -23.15
N ALA A 86 -38.35 -13.17 -21.90
CA ALA A 86 -37.10 -13.04 -21.16
C ALA A 86 -36.82 -14.32 -20.36
N HIS A 87 -35.86 -15.13 -20.80
CA HIS A 87 -35.28 -16.18 -19.95
C HIS A 87 -34.20 -15.56 -19.05
N ALA A 88 -34.60 -15.20 -17.83
CA ALA A 88 -33.68 -14.91 -16.74
C ALA A 88 -33.04 -16.22 -16.24
N GLN A 89 -31.80 -16.49 -16.63
CA GLN A 89 -30.96 -17.45 -15.92
C GLN A 89 -29.93 -16.71 -15.07
N ASN A 90 -30.04 -16.93 -13.77
CA ASN A 90 -29.13 -16.49 -12.73
C ASN A 90 -27.70 -16.97 -12.99
N ARG A 91 -26.80 -16.07 -13.39
CA ARG A 91 -25.35 -16.24 -13.19
C ARG A 91 -24.87 -15.18 -12.20
N SER A 92 -24.20 -15.69 -11.18
CA SER A 92 -23.58 -14.98 -10.08
C SER A 92 -22.54 -13.96 -10.54
N PHE A 93 -22.67 -12.74 -10.01
CA PHE A 93 -21.65 -11.71 -9.78
C PHE A 93 -20.35 -11.82 -10.60
N GLY A 94 -20.45 -11.43 -11.87
CA GLY A 94 -19.37 -10.88 -12.65
C GLY A 94 -20.00 -9.77 -13.47
N GLU A 95 -19.77 -8.52 -13.08
CA GLU A 95 -20.21 -7.35 -13.83
C GLU A 95 -19.67 -7.48 -15.25
N VAL A 96 -20.54 -7.87 -16.20
CA VAL A 96 -20.21 -7.90 -17.62
C VAL A 96 -20.20 -6.46 -18.08
N THR A 97 -19.13 -5.76 -17.75
CA THR A 97 -18.76 -4.52 -18.42
C THR A 97 -18.63 -4.84 -19.91
N GLU A 98 -19.17 -3.97 -20.76
CA GLU A 98 -18.85 -3.99 -22.18
C GLU A 98 -17.32 -4.01 -22.29
N SER A 99 -16.74 -5.12 -22.77
CA SER A 99 -15.29 -5.25 -22.85
C SER A 99 -14.78 -4.14 -23.75
N SER A 100 -14.21 -3.11 -23.15
CA SER A 100 -13.48 -2.04 -23.83
C SER A 100 -12.24 -2.57 -24.57
N GLY A 101 -11.99 -3.88 -24.50
CA GLY A 101 -10.76 -4.54 -24.94
C GLY A 101 -9.59 -4.32 -23.99
N GLU A 102 -9.74 -3.56 -22.91
CA GLU A 102 -8.64 -3.21 -22.00
C GLU A 102 -8.50 -4.19 -20.83
N VAL A 103 -7.26 -4.57 -20.52
CA VAL A 103 -6.90 -5.39 -19.37
C VAL A 103 -5.72 -4.80 -18.60
N ASP A 104 -5.53 -5.22 -17.36
CA ASP A 104 -4.48 -4.74 -16.44
C ASP A 104 -3.28 -5.71 -16.33
N TYR A 105 -3.08 -6.57 -17.33
CA TYR A 105 -1.99 -7.54 -17.37
C TYR A 105 -1.37 -7.69 -18.76
N ASP A 106 -0.11 -8.13 -18.76
CA ASP A 106 0.62 -8.47 -19.97
C ASP A 106 0.38 -9.92 -20.42
N PHE A 107 0.58 -10.15 -21.71
CA PHE A 107 0.54 -11.42 -22.42
C PHE A 107 1.91 -11.84 -22.94
N ASP A 108 2.20 -13.13 -22.89
CA ASP A 108 3.38 -13.77 -23.49
C ASP A 108 3.25 -13.85 -25.02
N GLU A 109 4.20 -14.50 -25.68
CA GLU A 109 4.22 -14.66 -27.14
C GLU A 109 3.06 -15.52 -27.68
N TYR A 110 2.46 -16.35 -26.82
CA TYR A 110 1.34 -17.23 -27.14
C TYR A 110 -0.02 -16.66 -26.72
N GLY A 111 -0.04 -15.44 -26.16
CA GLY A 111 -1.26 -14.78 -25.70
C GLY A 111 -1.75 -15.24 -24.32
N PHE A 112 -0.94 -15.94 -23.52
CA PHE A 112 -1.26 -16.22 -22.12
C PHE A 112 -0.83 -15.07 -21.22
N LYS A 113 -1.59 -14.85 -20.14
CA LYS A 113 -1.23 -13.87 -19.12
C LYS A 113 0.15 -14.20 -18.52
N ILE A 114 1.07 -13.24 -18.60
CA ILE A 114 2.37 -13.29 -17.94
C ILE A 114 2.14 -13.19 -16.43
N ARG A 115 2.75 -14.10 -15.68
CA ARG A 115 2.72 -14.03 -14.22
C ARG A 115 3.69 -12.96 -13.73
N PRO A 116 3.39 -12.27 -12.61
CA PRO A 116 4.31 -11.30 -12.04
C PRO A 116 5.75 -11.84 -11.88
N GLU A 117 5.89 -13.09 -11.44
CA GLU A 117 7.19 -13.76 -11.23
C GLU A 117 8.00 -13.94 -12.51
N GLU A 118 7.33 -14.16 -13.64
CA GLU A 118 7.96 -14.33 -14.96
C GLU A 118 8.43 -12.98 -15.55
N SER A 119 7.99 -11.87 -14.95
CA SER A 119 8.27 -10.51 -15.42
C SER A 119 9.22 -9.73 -14.51
N ILE A 120 9.83 -10.35 -13.50
CA ILE A 120 10.71 -9.68 -12.54
C ILE A 120 11.96 -9.15 -13.24
N GLN A 121 12.28 -7.87 -13.00
CA GLN A 121 13.45 -7.20 -13.54
C GLN A 121 14.44 -6.82 -12.44
N PRO A 122 15.73 -6.60 -12.75
CA PRO A 122 16.69 -6.08 -11.78
C PRO A 122 16.16 -4.83 -11.06
N GLY A 123 16.15 -4.87 -9.73
CA GLY A 123 15.64 -3.82 -8.86
C GLY A 123 14.13 -3.88 -8.56
N ASP A 124 13.35 -4.75 -9.21
CA ASP A 124 11.96 -4.97 -8.82
C ASP A 124 11.89 -5.61 -7.42
N ILE A 125 10.82 -5.32 -6.69
CA ILE A 125 10.64 -5.76 -5.30
C ILE A 125 9.33 -6.52 -5.19
N GLN A 126 9.43 -7.81 -4.87
CA GLN A 126 8.27 -8.66 -4.59
C GLN A 126 7.75 -8.40 -3.17
N LEU A 127 6.45 -8.15 -3.05
CA LEU A 127 5.80 -7.78 -1.77
C LEU A 127 4.80 -8.83 -1.29
N ILE A 128 4.41 -9.79 -2.13
CA ILE A 128 3.43 -10.84 -1.82
C ILE A 128 3.95 -12.21 -2.28
N GLU A 129 3.69 -13.25 -1.47
CA GLU A 129 4.03 -14.64 -1.79
C GLU A 129 3.11 -15.21 -2.88
N SER A 130 3.71 -15.85 -3.89
CA SER A 130 3.03 -16.41 -5.06
C SER A 130 1.91 -17.41 -4.74
N ALA A 131 1.96 -18.08 -3.58
CA ALA A 131 0.94 -19.05 -3.16
C ALA A 131 -0.43 -18.41 -2.85
N SER A 132 -0.44 -17.13 -2.46
CA SER A 132 -1.68 -16.39 -2.14
C SER A 132 -2.46 -15.95 -3.38
N VAL A 133 -1.80 -15.87 -4.53
CA VAL A 133 -2.43 -15.52 -5.79
C VAL A 133 -2.60 -16.78 -6.60
N ARG A 134 -3.77 -17.41 -6.50
CA ARG A 134 -4.16 -18.59 -7.29
C ARG A 134 -4.31 -18.24 -8.78
N TRP A 135 -3.28 -17.72 -9.44
CA TRP A 135 -3.22 -17.62 -10.89
C TRP A 135 -2.96 -19.01 -11.45
N ARG A 136 -4.01 -19.78 -11.74
CA ARG A 136 -3.87 -21.05 -12.47
C ARG A 136 -3.21 -20.77 -13.82
N ARG A 137 -1.96 -21.23 -14.02
CA ARG A 137 -1.38 -21.38 -15.37
C ARG A 137 -2.32 -22.32 -16.10
N GLY A 138 -2.84 -21.90 -17.24
CA GLY A 138 -3.79 -22.70 -18.02
C GLY A 138 -5.21 -22.14 -18.05
N SER A 139 -5.51 -21.05 -17.34
CA SER A 139 -6.79 -20.39 -17.54
C SER A 139 -6.65 -19.37 -18.67
N LYS A 140 -7.07 -19.75 -19.89
CA LYS A 140 -7.51 -18.76 -20.89
C LYS A 140 -8.67 -17.99 -20.26
N VAL A 141 -8.39 -16.94 -19.50
CA VAL A 141 -9.41 -16.01 -18.97
C VAL A 141 -9.08 -14.67 -19.58
N ASP A 142 -9.91 -14.09 -20.41
CA ASP A 142 -11.34 -14.32 -20.63
C ASP A 142 -11.62 -15.53 -21.52
N ASN A 143 -12.81 -16.13 -21.43
CA ASN A 143 -13.38 -16.80 -22.60
C ASN A 143 -13.39 -15.76 -23.71
N LEU A 144 -12.30 -15.68 -24.49
CA LEU A 144 -12.37 -15.16 -25.83
C LEU A 144 -13.55 -15.92 -26.44
N THR A 145 -14.66 -15.24 -26.69
CA THR A 145 -15.78 -15.74 -27.50
C THR A 145 -15.35 -16.01 -28.94
N TYR A 146 -14.04 -16.09 -29.19
CA TYR A 146 -13.38 -16.29 -30.45
C TYR A 146 -12.24 -17.30 -30.26
N GLU A 147 -12.41 -18.49 -30.83
CA GLU A 147 -11.28 -19.35 -31.15
C GLU A 147 -10.42 -18.61 -32.15
N CYS A 148 -9.27 -18.10 -31.71
CA CYS A 148 -8.34 -17.43 -32.59
C CYS A 148 -7.73 -18.48 -33.54
N PRO A 149 -7.87 -18.34 -34.86
CA PRO A 149 -7.29 -19.26 -35.81
C PRO A 149 -5.82 -18.88 -35.96
N GLU A 150 -4.98 -19.50 -35.13
CA GLU A 150 -3.57 -19.87 -35.38
C GLU A 150 -2.87 -20.06 -34.03
N LYS A 151 -2.40 -21.28 -33.76
CA LYS A 151 -1.96 -21.74 -32.43
C LYS A 151 -0.64 -21.13 -31.94
N ASN A 152 0.00 -20.21 -32.66
CA ASN A 152 1.40 -19.81 -32.40
C ASN A 152 1.70 -18.29 -32.46
N SER A 153 0.71 -17.40 -32.46
CA SER A 153 0.95 -15.94 -32.48
C SER A 153 -0.08 -15.16 -31.64
N LEU A 154 0.29 -13.93 -31.24
CA LEU A 154 -0.64 -13.02 -30.56
C LEU A 154 -1.90 -12.84 -31.44
N PRO A 155 -3.10 -13.10 -30.91
CA PRO A 155 -4.31 -13.26 -31.72
C PRO A 155 -4.82 -11.97 -32.39
N CYS A 156 -4.27 -10.81 -32.02
CA CYS A 156 -4.61 -9.53 -32.62
C CYS A 156 -3.60 -8.42 -32.25
N ASN A 157 -3.76 -7.23 -32.84
CA ASN A 157 -2.99 -6.05 -32.45
C ASN A 157 -3.30 -5.66 -31.00
N HIS A 158 -2.25 -5.60 -30.19
CA HIS A 158 -2.27 -5.11 -28.82
C HIS A 158 -1.59 -3.73 -28.77
N PHE A 159 -2.05 -2.89 -27.86
CA PHE A 159 -1.45 -1.59 -27.59
C PHE A 159 -1.37 -1.36 -26.08
N ILE A 160 -0.31 -0.70 -25.61
CA ILE A 160 -0.27 -0.21 -24.24
C ILE A 160 -0.94 1.16 -24.23
N ARG A 161 -1.91 1.37 -23.35
CA ARG A 161 -2.50 2.68 -23.09
C ARG A 161 -2.05 3.19 -21.73
N LEU A 162 -1.52 4.40 -21.72
CA LEU A 162 -1.14 5.13 -20.51
C LEU A 162 -2.12 6.28 -20.32
N TYR A 163 -2.82 6.28 -19.20
CA TYR A 163 -3.72 7.32 -18.75
C TYR A 163 -3.04 8.18 -17.69
N VAL A 164 -3.00 9.49 -17.91
CA VAL A 164 -2.46 10.48 -16.97
C VAL A 164 -3.36 11.70 -16.97
N SER A 165 -3.98 12.02 -15.82
CA SER A 165 -4.86 13.19 -15.66
C SER A 165 -5.90 13.34 -16.78
N GLY A 166 -6.56 12.23 -17.15
CA GLY A 166 -7.57 12.21 -18.22
C GLY A 166 -7.02 12.20 -19.66
N SER A 167 -5.71 12.38 -19.86
CA SER A 167 -5.07 12.22 -21.17
C SER A 167 -4.69 10.76 -21.40
N MET A 168 -4.89 10.26 -22.61
CA MET A 168 -4.49 8.91 -23.03
C MET A 168 -3.39 8.97 -24.08
N SER A 169 -2.32 8.21 -23.85
CA SER A 169 -1.26 7.96 -24.83
C SER A 169 -1.21 6.48 -25.17
N GLN A 170 -1.07 6.16 -26.45
CA GLN A 170 -1.03 4.78 -26.94
C GLN A 170 0.36 4.44 -27.47
N PHE A 171 0.87 3.27 -27.09
CA PHE A 171 2.18 2.75 -27.47
C PHE A 171 2.07 1.36 -28.12
N PRO A 172 2.97 1.00 -29.02
CA PRO A 172 3.00 -0.34 -29.61
C PRO A 172 3.34 -1.40 -28.55
N TYR A 173 2.67 -2.56 -28.62
CA TYR A 173 2.88 -3.69 -27.70
C TYR A 173 3.89 -4.74 -28.20
N THR A 174 4.30 -4.66 -29.47
CA THR A 174 5.11 -5.70 -30.14
C THR A 174 6.48 -5.90 -29.49
N ASN A 175 7.17 -4.82 -29.16
CA ASN A 175 8.52 -4.85 -28.56
C ASN A 175 8.55 -4.24 -27.14
N MET A 176 7.38 -4.02 -26.54
CA MET A 176 7.26 -3.41 -25.23
C MET A 176 6.05 -3.97 -24.52
N LYS A 177 6.26 -4.49 -23.31
CA LYS A 177 5.19 -4.90 -22.39
C LYS A 177 4.88 -3.77 -21.44
N MET A 178 3.68 -3.78 -20.87
CA MET A 178 3.23 -2.79 -19.88
C MET A 178 4.20 -2.71 -18.71
N TYR A 179 4.67 -3.84 -18.19
CA TYR A 179 5.64 -3.84 -17.08
C TYR A 179 6.98 -3.16 -17.43
N TYR A 180 7.47 -3.30 -18.67
CA TYR A 180 8.66 -2.58 -19.13
C TYR A 180 8.43 -1.07 -19.15
N LEU A 181 7.25 -0.62 -19.60
CA LEU A 181 6.91 0.80 -19.63
C LEU A 181 6.78 1.37 -18.23
N MET A 182 6.13 0.65 -17.32
CA MET A 182 6.02 1.05 -15.91
C MET A 182 7.39 1.19 -15.26
N LYS A 183 8.27 0.19 -15.41
CA LYS A 183 9.64 0.26 -14.91
C LYS A 183 10.40 1.46 -15.47
N ARG A 184 10.29 1.68 -16.79
CA ARG A 184 10.97 2.79 -17.46
C ARG A 184 10.49 4.14 -16.92
N LEU A 185 9.18 4.30 -16.71
CA LEU A 185 8.58 5.51 -16.17
C LEU A 185 9.10 5.80 -14.75
N LEU A 186 9.04 4.82 -13.85
CA LEU A 186 9.54 4.94 -12.48
C LEU A 186 11.06 5.15 -12.43
N THR A 187 11.82 4.57 -13.36
CA THR A 187 13.27 4.81 -13.47
C THR A 187 13.60 6.23 -13.94
N ILE A 188 12.75 6.82 -14.80
CA ILE A 188 12.89 8.23 -15.18
C ILE A 188 12.60 9.13 -13.98
N PHE A 189 11.57 8.81 -13.19
CA PHE A 189 11.12 9.64 -12.06
C PHE A 189 12.07 9.54 -10.87
N PHE A 190 12.41 8.32 -10.47
CA PHE A 190 13.08 8.02 -9.20
C PHE A 190 14.47 7.37 -9.35
N GLY A 191 14.75 6.70 -10.47
CA GLY A 191 16.01 6.01 -10.67
C GLY A 191 17.21 6.96 -10.78
N ASN A 192 18.38 6.54 -10.32
CA ASN A 192 19.64 7.31 -10.35
C ASN A 192 19.52 8.72 -9.76
N ARG A 193 18.57 8.95 -8.84
CA ARG A 193 18.50 10.19 -8.08
C ARG A 193 19.66 10.24 -7.08
N ASN A 194 20.32 11.38 -7.02
CA ASN A 194 21.39 11.71 -6.09
C ASN A 194 21.04 12.91 -5.20
N GLY A 195 19.93 13.60 -5.47
CA GLY A 195 19.33 14.54 -4.54
C GLY A 195 18.45 13.82 -3.53
N GLU A 196 18.32 14.41 -2.35
CA GLU A 196 17.39 13.98 -1.31
C GLU A 196 15.95 13.99 -1.83
N TRP A 197 15.14 13.05 -1.37
CA TRP A 197 13.72 13.05 -1.66
C TRP A 197 12.91 12.43 -0.54
N THR A 198 11.80 13.08 -0.23
CA THR A 198 10.95 12.75 0.91
C THR A 198 9.55 12.38 0.43
N VAL A 199 8.95 11.37 1.04
CA VAL A 199 7.57 10.97 0.80
C VAL A 199 6.79 11.06 2.11
N LYS A 200 5.81 11.97 2.18
CA LYS A 200 4.99 12.15 3.37
C LYS A 200 4.11 10.92 3.62
N ASN A 201 3.36 10.48 2.60
CA ASN A 201 2.51 9.29 2.70
C ASN A 201 2.81 8.31 1.57
N MET A 202 3.34 7.13 1.91
CA MET A 202 3.56 6.04 0.96
C MET A 202 2.58 4.89 1.23
N ASN A 203 1.95 4.36 0.19
CA ASN A 203 1.04 3.21 0.30
C ASN A 203 1.45 2.09 -0.68
N LEU A 204 1.69 0.91 -0.11
CA LEU A 204 2.12 -0.33 -0.78
C LEU A 204 1.12 -1.49 -0.55
N GLU A 205 -0.06 -1.19 -0.01
CA GLU A 205 -1.06 -2.20 0.36
C GLU A 205 -1.44 -3.12 -0.81
N SER A 206 -1.74 -2.53 -1.97
CA SER A 206 -2.31 -3.22 -3.13
C SER A 206 -1.30 -3.60 -4.21
N SER A 207 0.01 -3.49 -3.94
CA SER A 207 1.06 -3.88 -4.91
C SER A 207 1.64 -5.23 -4.53
N ALA A 208 1.58 -6.18 -5.46
CA ALA A 208 2.21 -7.49 -5.35
C ALA A 208 3.68 -7.45 -5.81
N LEU A 209 3.95 -6.70 -6.88
CA LEU A 209 5.28 -6.55 -7.46
C LEU A 209 5.55 -5.07 -7.78
N LEU A 210 6.47 -4.47 -7.04
CA LEU A 210 6.82 -3.07 -7.22
C LEU A 210 7.94 -2.93 -8.27
N ARG A 211 7.66 -2.18 -9.34
CA ARG A 211 8.61 -1.86 -10.41
C ARG A 211 9.63 -0.79 -9.99
N TRP A 212 10.41 -1.09 -8.95
CA TRP A 212 11.27 -0.14 -8.26
C TRP A 212 12.60 0.10 -9.00
N PRO A 213 13.17 1.31 -9.04
CA PRO A 213 14.46 1.52 -9.68
C PRO A 213 15.61 0.76 -9.00
N ALA A 214 16.56 0.23 -9.79
CA ALA A 214 17.69 -0.54 -9.25
C ALA A 214 18.71 0.31 -8.49
N ASN A 215 18.91 1.56 -8.92
CA ASN A 215 19.95 2.45 -8.42
C ASN A 215 19.36 3.80 -8.03
N GLY A 216 20.03 4.48 -7.09
CA GLY A 216 19.67 5.81 -6.61
C GLY A 216 19.53 5.87 -5.09
N TYR A 217 19.37 7.08 -4.57
CA TYR A 217 19.13 7.29 -3.14
C TYR A 217 17.72 6.82 -2.75
N LYS A 218 17.63 6.19 -1.58
CA LYS A 218 16.37 5.73 -1.00
C LYS A 218 15.56 6.93 -0.48
N PRO A 219 14.22 6.92 -0.59
CA PRO A 219 13.40 8.01 -0.08
C PRO A 219 13.36 7.99 1.44
N THR A 220 13.27 9.18 2.04
CA THR A 220 12.84 9.32 3.44
C THR A 220 11.32 9.29 3.50
N VAL A 221 10.75 8.27 4.12
CA VAL A 221 9.29 8.09 4.22
C VAL A 221 8.82 8.43 5.63
N GLN A 222 7.77 9.25 5.77
CA GLN A 222 7.22 9.61 7.08
C GLN A 222 6.12 8.63 7.52
N CYS A 223 5.09 8.48 6.69
CA CYS A 223 3.96 7.60 6.92
C CYS A 223 3.94 6.49 5.86
N LEU A 224 3.99 5.24 6.29
CA LEU A 224 3.97 4.08 5.40
C LEU A 224 2.78 3.19 5.68
N ASN A 225 1.94 2.92 4.67
CA ASN A 225 0.92 1.87 4.72
C ASN A 225 1.37 0.66 3.90
N ILE A 226 1.49 -0.50 4.55
CA ILE A 226 1.88 -1.75 3.90
C ILE A 226 0.71 -2.73 3.72
N GLY A 227 -0.47 -2.45 4.27
CA GLY A 227 -1.57 -3.41 4.28
C GLY A 227 -1.19 -4.70 4.99
N VAL A 228 -1.51 -5.86 4.39
CA VAL A 228 -1.24 -7.18 5.00
C VAL A 228 0.26 -7.39 5.26
N CYS A 229 0.61 -7.56 6.54
CA CYS A 229 2.01 -7.75 6.94
C CYS A 229 2.49 -9.18 6.74
N SER A 230 3.63 -9.33 6.06
CA SER A 230 4.38 -10.58 5.93
C SER A 230 5.88 -10.30 6.00
N GLN A 231 6.68 -11.32 6.32
CA GLN A 231 8.14 -11.20 6.34
C GLN A 231 8.68 -10.74 4.98
N LEU A 232 8.15 -11.30 3.88
CA LEU A 232 8.51 -10.90 2.53
C LEU A 232 8.25 -9.41 2.27
N LYS A 233 7.07 -8.92 2.67
CA LYS A 233 6.70 -7.51 2.47
C LYS A 233 7.59 -6.57 3.29
N LEU A 234 7.90 -6.94 4.53
CA LEU A 234 8.80 -6.17 5.40
C LEU A 234 10.23 -6.11 4.86
N ASN A 235 10.75 -7.24 4.36
CA ASN A 235 12.07 -7.29 3.70
C ASN A 235 12.10 -6.40 2.44
N GLY A 236 11.02 -6.42 1.65
CA GLY A 236 10.86 -5.57 0.48
C GLY A 236 10.83 -4.08 0.86
N VAL A 237 10.06 -3.72 1.87
CA VAL A 237 10.00 -2.35 2.41
C VAL A 237 11.36 -1.88 2.91
N GLN A 238 12.10 -2.71 3.65
CA GLN A 238 13.45 -2.39 4.10
C GLN A 238 14.40 -2.12 2.92
N SER A 239 14.19 -2.81 1.79
CA SER A 239 14.94 -2.57 0.56
C SER A 239 14.61 -1.20 -0.05
N ILE A 240 13.35 -0.73 0.06
CA ILE A 240 12.88 0.58 -0.42
C ILE A 240 13.45 1.73 0.42
N ILE A 241 13.23 1.71 1.74
CA ILE A 241 13.52 2.86 2.62
C ILE A 241 14.92 2.81 3.25
N GLY A 242 15.54 1.62 3.32
CA GLY A 242 16.82 1.42 3.99
C GLY A 242 16.67 0.90 5.42
N SER A 243 17.70 0.19 5.89
CA SER A 243 17.78 -0.25 7.28
C SER A 243 18.08 0.94 8.20
N GLY A 244 17.38 1.04 9.33
CA GLY A 244 17.67 2.07 10.34
C GLY A 244 16.89 3.37 10.19
N VAL A 245 16.04 3.51 9.16
CA VAL A 245 15.17 4.68 9.02
C VAL A 245 14.03 4.59 10.04
N SER A 246 13.82 5.67 10.79
CA SER A 246 12.67 5.81 11.68
C SER A 246 11.45 6.29 10.91
N LEU A 247 10.33 5.60 11.09
CA LEU A 247 9.05 5.96 10.49
C LEU A 247 8.20 6.66 11.55
N ALA A 248 7.69 7.85 11.24
CA ALA A 248 6.74 8.54 12.12
C ALA A 248 5.47 7.71 12.31
N THR A 249 5.00 7.04 11.25
CA THR A 249 3.85 6.15 11.32
C THR A 249 3.98 4.97 10.37
N LEU A 250 3.74 3.76 10.90
CA LEU A 250 3.62 2.53 10.11
C LEU A 250 2.21 1.97 10.28
N LYS A 251 1.48 1.86 9.17
CA LYS A 251 0.14 1.28 9.12
C LYS A 251 0.19 -0.10 8.48
N THR A 252 -0.45 -1.06 9.13
CA THR A 252 -0.50 -2.44 8.68
C THR A 252 -1.80 -3.14 9.10
N SER A 253 -2.08 -4.24 8.42
CA SER A 253 -3.16 -5.18 8.73
C SER A 253 -2.50 -6.53 8.94
N SER A 254 -2.70 -7.23 10.05
CA SER A 254 -2.24 -8.63 10.15
C SER A 254 -2.92 -9.34 11.32
N THR A 255 -3.19 -10.62 11.12
CA THR A 255 -3.66 -11.55 12.16
C THR A 255 -2.50 -12.12 13.00
N VAL A 256 -1.23 -11.93 12.59
CA VAL A 256 -0.05 -12.64 13.14
C VAL A 256 1.16 -11.71 13.34
N LEU A 257 0.93 -10.45 13.75
CA LEU A 257 2.03 -9.47 14.00
C LEU A 257 3.13 -10.03 14.93
N CYS A 258 2.79 -10.94 15.83
CA CYS A 258 3.71 -11.54 16.78
C CYS A 258 4.92 -12.25 16.17
N ARG A 259 4.79 -12.88 14.99
CA ARG A 259 5.91 -13.59 14.35
C ARG A 259 6.93 -12.65 13.72
N ILE A 260 6.58 -11.38 13.55
CA ILE A 260 7.35 -10.38 12.84
C ILE A 260 7.71 -9.19 13.73
N SER A 261 7.32 -9.19 15.01
CA SER A 261 7.51 -8.09 15.96
C SER A 261 8.95 -7.59 16.05
N ASP A 262 9.94 -8.47 15.86
CA ASP A 262 11.36 -8.14 15.94
C ASP A 262 11.94 -7.57 14.64
N HIS A 263 11.13 -7.42 13.59
CA HIS A 263 11.61 -6.89 12.32
C HIS A 263 12.05 -5.42 12.46
N PRO A 264 13.21 -5.02 11.91
CA PRO A 264 13.74 -3.65 12.06
C PRO A 264 12.75 -2.55 11.64
N VAL A 265 12.01 -2.77 10.54
CA VAL A 265 10.98 -1.82 10.05
C VAL A 265 9.87 -1.57 11.07
N LEU A 266 9.44 -2.60 11.82
CA LEU A 266 8.43 -2.46 12.86
C LEU A 266 9.03 -1.77 14.09
N ARG A 267 10.22 -2.20 14.52
CA ARG A 267 10.91 -1.66 15.70
C ARG A 267 11.24 -0.16 15.57
N ASN A 268 11.57 0.29 14.37
CA ASN A 268 11.95 1.69 14.12
C ASN A 268 10.74 2.62 13.91
N ALA A 269 9.51 2.10 13.94
CA ALA A 269 8.32 2.93 13.86
C ALA A 269 8.05 3.62 15.21
N GLU A 270 7.79 4.92 15.18
CA GLU A 270 7.39 5.69 16.37
C GLU A 270 5.93 5.37 16.76
N HIS A 271 5.07 5.22 15.76
CA HIS A 271 3.66 4.88 15.93
C HIS A 271 3.25 3.75 14.97
N LEU A 272 2.87 2.60 15.52
CA LEU A 272 2.31 1.48 14.78
C LEU A 272 0.77 1.55 14.78
N ILE A 273 0.14 1.50 13.61
CA ILE A 273 -1.31 1.45 13.44
C ILE A 273 -1.68 0.09 12.85
N VAL A 274 -2.54 -0.65 13.55
CA VAL A 274 -3.02 -1.98 13.18
C VAL A 274 -4.50 -1.91 12.82
N CYS A 275 -4.86 -2.29 11.60
CA CYS A 275 -6.21 -2.11 11.05
C CYS A 275 -7.11 -3.35 11.05
N CYS A 276 -6.59 -4.52 11.43
CA CYS A 276 -7.35 -5.78 11.39
C CYS A 276 -7.19 -6.61 12.67
N PHE A 277 -8.12 -7.55 12.84
CA PHE A 277 -8.29 -8.39 14.02
C PHE A 277 -7.10 -9.35 14.23
N PRO A 278 -6.31 -9.23 15.30
CA PRO A 278 -5.45 -10.34 15.74
C PRO A 278 -6.37 -11.48 16.21
N LEU A 279 -6.12 -12.72 15.76
CA LEU A 279 -6.83 -13.89 16.28
C LEU A 279 -6.68 -13.94 17.82
N PRO A 280 -7.64 -14.50 18.58
CA PRO A 280 -7.56 -14.50 20.04
C PRO A 280 -6.26 -15.11 20.58
N ALA A 281 -5.76 -16.16 19.93
CA ALA A 281 -4.48 -16.80 20.23
C ALA A 281 -3.23 -15.91 20.01
N SER A 282 -3.37 -14.80 19.28
CA SER A 282 -2.28 -13.84 18.99
C SER A 282 -2.28 -12.62 19.92
N LEU A 283 -3.31 -12.47 20.78
CA LEU A 283 -3.47 -11.31 21.65
C LEU A 283 -2.43 -11.26 22.77
N SER A 284 -2.05 -12.39 23.37
CA SER A 284 -0.98 -12.41 24.40
C SER A 284 0.36 -11.93 23.85
N ASN A 285 0.54 -12.04 22.53
CA ASN A 285 1.73 -11.57 21.83
C ASN A 285 1.60 -10.14 21.30
N LEU A 286 0.41 -9.54 21.33
CA LEU A 286 0.19 -8.15 20.90
C LEU A 286 1.03 -7.19 21.76
N PHE A 287 1.06 -7.41 23.07
CA PHE A 287 1.82 -6.60 24.03
C PHE A 287 3.32 -6.94 24.09
N SER A 288 3.79 -7.86 23.23
CA SER A 288 5.22 -8.14 23.04
C SER A 288 5.85 -7.22 22.00
N ILE A 289 5.07 -6.39 21.31
CA ILE A 289 5.59 -5.43 20.33
C ILE A 289 6.35 -4.32 21.08
N GLN A 290 7.61 -4.09 20.70
CA GLN A 290 8.52 -3.13 21.34
C GLN A 290 8.25 -1.65 20.97
N VAL A 291 7.26 -1.38 20.13
CA VAL A 291 6.89 -0.03 19.69
C VAL A 291 6.21 0.71 20.83
N ARG A 292 6.63 1.95 21.09
CA ARG A 292 6.12 2.76 22.20
C ARG A 292 4.65 3.12 22.04
N LYS A 293 4.20 3.44 20.83
CA LYS A 293 2.82 3.84 20.56
C LYS A 293 2.18 2.88 19.56
N VAL A 294 1.13 2.19 19.99
CA VAL A 294 0.36 1.28 19.15
C VAL A 294 -1.10 1.73 19.11
N SER A 295 -1.71 1.78 17.93
CA SER A 295 -3.14 2.02 17.78
C SER A 295 -3.82 0.91 17.01
N ILE A 296 -4.91 0.39 17.56
CA ILE A 296 -5.70 -0.69 16.96
C ILE A 296 -7.03 -0.09 16.54
N THR A 297 -7.22 0.08 15.24
CA THR A 297 -8.35 0.86 14.69
C THR A 297 -9.61 0.02 14.47
N PHE A 298 -9.65 -1.19 15.01
CA PHE A 298 -10.77 -2.12 14.89
C PHE A 298 -11.26 -2.48 16.30
N PRO A 299 -12.58 -2.48 16.55
CA PRO A 299 -13.10 -2.78 17.88
C PRO A 299 -12.98 -4.27 18.23
N PHE A 300 -12.61 -4.55 19.48
CA PHE A 300 -12.62 -5.92 20.01
C PHE A 300 -14.06 -6.29 20.42
N TYR A 301 -14.68 -7.21 19.69
CA TYR A 301 -15.99 -7.76 20.06
C TYR A 301 -15.88 -9.03 20.91
N SER A 302 -14.70 -9.65 20.95
CA SER A 302 -14.49 -10.97 21.55
C SER A 302 -13.83 -10.95 22.93
N LEU A 303 -13.35 -9.80 23.39
CA LEU A 303 -12.74 -9.63 24.71
C LEU A 303 -13.47 -8.55 25.50
N SER A 304 -13.64 -8.77 26.80
CA SER A 304 -13.98 -7.69 27.71
C SER A 304 -12.78 -6.80 27.99
N ASP A 305 -13.03 -5.55 28.39
CA ASP A 305 -11.96 -4.64 28.83
C ASP A 305 -11.19 -5.21 30.03
N GLU A 306 -11.86 -5.97 30.91
CA GLU A 306 -11.22 -6.67 32.04
C GLU A 306 -10.19 -7.70 31.57
N GLN A 307 -10.56 -8.56 30.61
CA GLN A 307 -9.62 -9.53 30.02
C GLN A 307 -8.42 -8.84 29.37
N LEU A 308 -8.64 -7.70 28.70
CA LEU A 308 -7.57 -6.93 28.08
C LEU A 308 -6.60 -6.34 29.13
N ILE A 309 -7.13 -5.88 30.27
CA ILE A 309 -6.34 -5.39 31.39
C ILE A 309 -5.54 -6.55 32.01
N ASP A 310 -6.17 -7.68 32.31
CA ASP A 310 -5.50 -8.86 32.87
C ASP A 310 -4.30 -9.26 31.99
N MET A 311 -4.53 -9.36 30.67
CA MET A 311 -3.50 -9.69 29.69
C MET A 311 -2.37 -8.64 29.62
N TRP A 312 -2.69 -7.36 29.79
CA TRP A 312 -1.67 -6.31 29.86
C TRP A 312 -0.78 -6.50 31.09
N MET A 313 -1.42 -6.77 32.23
CA MET A 313 -0.83 -6.88 33.57
C MET A 313 -0.01 -8.16 33.79
N GLU A 314 -0.15 -9.19 32.93
CA GLU A 314 0.64 -10.43 32.99
C GLU A 314 2.18 -10.22 33.03
N LYS A 315 2.68 -9.11 32.46
CA LYS A 315 4.10 -8.77 32.44
C LYS A 315 4.30 -7.27 32.64
N THR A 316 5.39 -6.92 33.31
CA THR A 316 5.82 -5.52 33.44
C THR A 316 6.10 -4.90 32.07
N ARG A 317 5.72 -3.64 31.89
CA ARG A 317 5.96 -2.89 30.64
C ARG A 317 6.89 -1.70 30.89
N PRO A 318 7.69 -1.29 29.89
CA PRO A 318 8.46 -0.06 30.00
C PRO A 318 7.55 1.17 30.16
N THR A 319 8.03 2.16 30.90
CA THR A 319 7.36 3.45 31.02
C THR A 319 7.29 4.15 29.66
N GLY A 320 6.14 4.75 29.35
CA GLY A 320 5.86 5.45 28.09
C GLY A 320 5.29 4.57 26.98
N VAL A 321 5.07 3.27 27.24
CA VAL A 321 4.35 2.40 26.30
C VAL A 321 2.85 2.68 26.40
N ARG A 322 2.21 2.95 25.25
CA ARG A 322 0.80 3.29 25.11
C ARG A 322 0.14 2.50 23.99
N TYR A 323 -0.98 1.87 24.31
CA TYR A 323 -1.87 1.22 23.36
C TYR A 323 -3.20 1.96 23.33
N SER A 324 -3.65 2.35 22.16
CA SER A 324 -4.97 2.97 21.95
C SER A 324 -5.82 2.05 21.09
N ILE A 325 -6.90 1.56 21.65
CA ILE A 325 -7.75 0.53 21.05
C ILE A 325 -9.12 1.11 20.80
N LEU A 326 -9.63 0.97 19.58
CA LEU A 326 -10.97 1.44 19.25
C LEU A 326 -11.99 0.68 20.10
N ALA A 327 -12.81 1.39 20.88
CA ALA A 327 -13.84 0.78 21.72
C ALA A 327 -15.15 0.67 20.94
N GLY A 328 -15.80 -0.51 21.02
CA GLY A 328 -17.14 -0.70 20.43
C GLY A 328 -18.23 0.01 21.24
N SER A 329 -18.08 0.06 22.56
CA SER A 329 -18.96 0.75 23.51
C SER A 329 -18.17 1.07 24.79
N LYS A 330 -18.55 2.12 25.52
CA LYS A 330 -18.02 2.37 26.86
C LYS A 330 -18.67 1.46 27.88
N ILE A 331 -17.89 0.89 28.79
CA ILE A 331 -18.38 0.30 30.03
C ILE A 331 -17.99 1.17 31.23
N ASN A 332 -18.60 0.95 32.38
CA ASN A 332 -18.17 1.60 33.61
C ASN A 332 -16.93 0.88 34.16
N LEU A 333 -15.74 1.48 33.99
CA LEU A 333 -14.46 0.91 34.42
C LEU A 333 -14.38 0.73 35.95
N ALA A 334 -15.21 1.43 36.75
CA ALA A 334 -15.26 1.25 38.20
C ALA A 334 -15.81 -0.13 38.63
N ARG A 335 -16.47 -0.85 37.72
CA ARG A 335 -16.99 -2.21 37.96
C ARG A 335 -15.92 -3.30 37.82
N ILE A 336 -14.78 -2.99 37.20
CA ILE A 336 -13.68 -3.94 37.04
C ILE A 336 -13.01 -4.16 38.40
N SER A 337 -12.79 -5.42 38.76
CA SER A 337 -12.20 -5.82 40.03
C SER A 337 -10.86 -6.49 39.80
N HIS A 338 -9.77 -5.79 40.10
CA HIS A 338 -8.40 -6.29 39.89
C HIS A 338 -7.56 -6.02 41.16
N PRO A 339 -6.67 -6.94 41.59
CA PRO A 339 -5.97 -6.83 42.88
C PRO A 339 -5.08 -5.58 43.01
N GLU A 340 -4.52 -5.11 41.90
CA GLU A 340 -3.58 -4.00 41.84
C GLU A 340 -4.26 -2.61 41.70
N VAL A 341 -5.58 -2.51 41.81
CA VAL A 341 -6.29 -1.22 41.62
C VAL A 341 -5.92 -0.22 42.71
N ILE A 342 -5.43 0.95 42.29
CA ILE A 342 -5.11 2.09 43.15
C ILE A 342 -6.25 3.11 43.13
N GLN A 343 -6.80 3.38 41.95
CA GLN A 343 -7.84 4.39 41.74
C GLN A 343 -8.81 3.93 40.66
N ARG A 344 -10.11 4.22 40.82
CA ARG A 344 -11.14 3.92 39.83
C ARG A 344 -12.18 5.03 39.72
N SER A 345 -12.73 5.17 38.53
CA SER A 345 -13.80 6.08 38.13
C SER A 345 -14.57 5.44 36.97
N THR A 346 -15.62 6.10 36.47
CA THR A 346 -16.43 5.59 35.36
C THR A 346 -15.62 5.35 34.09
N ASP A 347 -14.69 6.26 33.78
CA ASP A 347 -13.95 6.28 32.51
C ASP A 347 -12.44 6.07 32.68
N CYS A 348 -11.96 5.84 33.90
CA CYS A 348 -10.55 5.61 34.18
C CYS A 348 -10.32 4.66 35.36
N ILE A 349 -9.38 3.73 35.21
CA ILE A 349 -8.84 2.87 36.27
C ILE A 349 -7.31 2.94 36.25
N LYS A 350 -6.70 3.00 37.43
CA LYS A 350 -5.25 3.00 37.63
C LYS A 350 -4.84 1.78 38.43
N LEU A 351 -3.86 1.04 37.93
CA LEU A 351 -3.36 -0.20 38.54
C LEU A 351 -1.87 -0.07 38.86
N ALA A 352 -1.44 -0.59 40.00
CA ALA A 352 -0.02 -0.70 40.34
C ALA A 352 0.67 -1.72 39.42
N MET A 353 1.79 -1.36 38.81
CA MET A 353 2.61 -2.29 38.03
C MET A 353 4.02 -2.30 38.60
N GLY A 354 4.26 -3.21 39.54
CA GLY A 354 5.47 -3.20 40.35
C GLY A 354 5.60 -1.95 41.23
N ASP A 355 6.82 -1.65 41.65
CA ASP A 355 7.07 -0.56 42.61
C ASP A 355 7.17 0.82 41.96
N GLU A 356 7.58 0.88 40.70
CA GLU A 356 7.95 2.13 40.02
C GLU A 356 6.98 2.60 38.94
N ALA A 357 5.98 1.79 38.56
CA ALA A 357 5.05 2.11 37.48
C ALA A 357 3.58 1.97 37.87
N VAL A 358 2.73 2.69 37.14
CA VAL A 358 1.28 2.63 37.22
C VAL A 358 0.75 2.43 35.80
N VAL A 359 -0.20 1.52 35.64
CA VAL A 359 -0.95 1.37 34.39
C VAL A 359 -2.20 2.24 34.50
N VAL A 360 -2.38 3.15 33.55
CA VAL A 360 -3.56 3.98 33.41
C VAL A 360 -4.37 3.46 32.24
N VAL A 361 -5.58 3.00 32.54
CA VAL A 361 -6.56 2.59 31.54
C VAL A 361 -7.67 3.62 31.54
N GLN A 362 -7.96 4.21 30.40
CA GLN A 362 -8.97 5.26 30.31
C GLN A 362 -9.62 5.34 28.94
N TYR A 363 -10.89 5.76 28.91
CA TYR A 363 -11.54 6.14 27.67
C TYR A 363 -11.14 7.55 27.25
N THR A 364 -10.83 7.70 25.97
CA THR A 364 -10.49 8.98 25.34
C THR A 364 -11.31 9.12 24.07
N GLU A 365 -11.76 10.33 23.76
CA GLU A 365 -12.48 10.63 22.53
C GLU A 365 -11.56 11.34 21.55
N ALA A 366 -11.47 10.81 20.34
CA ALA A 366 -10.69 11.40 19.26
C ALA A 366 -11.37 11.13 17.92
N HIS A 367 -11.58 12.18 17.14
CA HIS A 367 -12.20 12.11 15.81
C HIS A 367 -13.58 11.39 15.81
N SER A 368 -14.43 11.73 16.78
CA SER A 368 -15.77 11.14 16.97
C SER A 368 -15.75 9.62 17.22
N LYS A 369 -14.60 9.09 17.65
CA LYS A 369 -14.42 7.69 18.05
C LYS A 369 -13.98 7.63 19.50
N THR A 370 -14.46 6.61 20.19
CA THR A 370 -14.04 6.30 21.56
C THR A 370 -12.89 5.30 21.53
N TRP A 371 -11.83 5.60 22.27
CA TRP A 371 -10.64 4.77 22.37
C TRP A 371 -10.41 4.36 23.81
N LEU A 372 -10.25 3.07 24.06
CA LEU A 372 -9.68 2.56 25.30
C LEU A 372 -8.17 2.69 25.21
N THR A 373 -7.59 3.58 26.00
CA THR A 373 -6.14 3.79 26.06
C THR A 373 -5.59 3.11 27.30
N ILE A 374 -4.58 2.26 27.11
CA ILE A 374 -3.79 1.63 28.17
C ILE A 374 -2.37 2.18 28.08
N GLU A 375 -1.89 2.81 29.15
CA GLU A 375 -0.56 3.43 29.19
C GLU A 375 0.18 3.08 30.48
N THR A 376 1.47 2.76 30.36
CA THR A 376 2.35 2.58 31.52
C THR A 376 3.08 3.88 31.81
N VAL A 377 2.82 4.47 32.98
CA VAL A 377 3.37 5.77 33.41
C VAL A 377 4.22 5.59 34.68
N PRO A 378 5.18 6.48 34.97
CA PRO A 378 5.95 6.37 36.19
C PRO A 378 5.05 6.64 37.39
N LYS A 379 5.25 5.89 38.47
CA LYS A 379 4.60 6.14 39.76
C LYS A 379 5.14 7.47 40.27
N ARG A 380 4.31 8.52 40.25
CA ARG A 380 4.68 9.81 40.85
C ARG A 380 4.92 9.57 42.34
N LYS A 381 6.13 9.90 42.80
CA LYS A 381 6.50 9.86 44.22
C LYS A 381 5.67 10.85 45.02
#